data_AF-K8WDE2-F1
#
_entry.id   AF-K8WDE2-F1
#
_cell.length_a   1.000
_cell.length_b   1.000
_cell.length_c   1.000
_cell.angle_alpha   90.00
_cell.angle_beta   90.00
_cell.angle_gamma   90.00
#
_symmetry.space_group_name_H-M   'P 1'
#
loop_
_entity.id
_entity.type
_entity.pdbx_description
1 polymer ?
#
loop_
_entity_poly.entity_id
_entity_poly.type
_entity_poly.pdbx_seq_one_letter_code
_entity_poly.pdbx_strand_id
1 'polypeptide(L)' 'MEHRELSIQEVEKSAIIEAARVCRGKIQDMYQVLNMGRTTLWRKLKQYDIDIKDYK' A
#
# COMPACT_ATOMS: atom_id res chain seq x y z
N MET A 1 -4.09 15.18 -24.35
CA MET A 1 -3.86 14.02 -23.46
C MET A 1 -3.70 14.61 -22.07
N GLU A 2 -4.61 14.31 -21.16
CA GLU A 2 -4.63 14.89 -19.82
C GLU A 2 -3.51 14.23 -19.00
N HIS A 3 -2.41 14.97 -18.74
CA HIS A 3 -1.40 14.53 -17.79
C HIS A 3 -2.00 14.68 -16.39
N ARG A 4 -2.58 13.59 -15.87
CA ARG A 4 -3.03 13.54 -14.49
C ARG A 4 -1.81 13.40 -13.59
N GLU A 5 -1.36 14.52 -13.02
CA GLU A 5 -0.39 14.50 -11.94
C GLU A 5 -1.06 13.84 -10.72
N LEU A 6 -0.71 12.58 -10.46
CA LEU A 6 -1.14 11.91 -9.25
C LEU A 6 -0.43 12.58 -8.06
N SER A 7 -1.21 12.93 -7.04
CA SER A 7 -0.62 13.36 -5.79
C SER A 7 0.27 12.26 -5.21
N ILE A 8 1.29 12.65 -4.44
CA ILE A 8 2.17 11.69 -3.75
C ILE A 8 1.34 10.69 -2.92
N GLN A 9 0.21 11.13 -2.37
CA GLN A 9 -0.70 10.27 -1.60
C GLN A 9 -1.40 9.21 -2.46
N GLU A 10 -1.81 9.54 -3.69
CA GLU A 10 -2.43 8.60 -4.62
C GLU A 10 -1.43 7.57 -5.14
N VAL A 11 -0.20 8.01 -5.45
CA VAL A 11 0.89 7.11 -5.85
C VAL A 11 1.23 6.14 -4.72
N GLU A 12 1.37 6.65 -3.49
CA GLU A 12 1.64 5.83 -2.31
C GLU A 12 0.51 4.83 -2.04
N LYS A 13 -0.76 5.28 -2.09
CA LYS A 13 -1.91 4.39 -1.93
C LYS A 13 -1.92 3.27 -2.98
N SER A 14 -1.64 3.62 -4.24
CA SER A 14 -1.61 2.65 -5.34
C SER A 14 -0.50 1.61 -5.14
N ALA A 15 0.69 2.04 -4.72
CA ALA A 15 1.80 1.14 -4.41
C ALA A 15 1.46 0.17 -3.26
N ILE A 16 0.79 0.65 -2.20
CA ILE A 16 0.36 -0.19 -1.07
C ILE A 16 -0.68 -1.23 -1.50
N ILE A 17 -1.65 -0.84 -2.34
CA ILE A 17 -2.66 -1.77 -2.87
C ILE A 17 -2.00 -2.84 -3.74
N GLU A 18 -1.05 -2.47 -4.59
CA GLU A 18 -0.35 -3.43 -5.44
C GLU A 18 0.49 -4.40 -4.61
N ALA A 19 1.21 -3.91 -3.60
CA ALA A 19 1.91 -4.77 -2.66
C ALA A 19 0.94 -5.71 -1.92
N ALA A 20 -0.24 -5.24 -1.52
CA ALA A 20 -1.24 -6.08 -0.86
C ALA A 20 -1.70 -7.23 -1.79
N ARG A 21 -1.89 -6.97 -3.08
CA ARG A 21 -2.25 -7.99 -4.09
C ARG A 21 -1.13 -9.00 -4.31
N VAL A 22 0.08 -8.53 -4.60
CA VAL A 22 1.24 -9.39 -4.90
C VAL A 22 1.62 -10.25 -3.69
N CYS A 23 1.58 -9.67 -2.49
CA CYS A 23 1.92 -10.37 -1.25
C CYS A 23 0.72 -11.13 -0.63
N ARG A 24 -0.46 -11.12 -1.26
CA ARG A 24 -1.69 -11.75 -0.73
C ARG A 24 -2.00 -11.34 0.71
N GLY A 25 -1.94 -10.03 0.97
CA GLY A 25 -2.15 -9.46 2.30
C GLY A 25 -1.11 -9.86 3.36
N LYS A 26 0.02 -10.48 2.98
CA LYS A 26 1.08 -10.80 3.95
C LYS A 26 1.86 -9.54 4.29
N ILE A 27 1.48 -8.90 5.38
CA ILE A 27 2.11 -7.67 5.87
C ILE A 27 3.62 -7.80 5.99
N GLN A 28 4.14 -8.97 6.38
CA GLN A 28 5.58 -9.20 6.49
C GLN A 28 6.33 -9.06 5.16
N ASP A 29 5.71 -9.49 4.07
CA ASP A 29 6.30 -9.39 2.74
C ASP A 29 6.10 -7.97 2.19
N MET A 30 4.93 -7.37 2.44
CA MET A 30 4.59 -6.03 1.95
C MET A 30 5.58 -4.96 2.43
N TYR A 31 5.96 -4.93 3.72
CA TYR A 31 6.83 -3.88 4.23
C TYR A 31 8.26 -3.98 3.65
N GLN A 32 8.70 -5.20 3.32
CA GLN A 32 9.99 -5.46 2.67
C GLN A 32 9.96 -5.00 1.20
N VAL A 33 8.93 -5.37 0.44
CA VAL A 33 8.76 -4.98 -0.97
C VAL A 33 8.61 -3.46 -1.13
N LEU A 34 7.89 -2.82 -0.20
CA LEU A 34 7.71 -1.37 -0.19
C LEU A 34 8.90 -0.61 0.40
N ASN A 35 9.94 -1.32 0.87
CA ASN A 35 11.13 -0.76 1.52
C ASN A 35 10.78 0.26 2.62
N MET A 36 9.84 -0.09 3.49
CA MET A 36 9.36 0.79 4.56
C MET A 36 9.19 0.05 5.89
N GLY A 37 9.19 0.80 6.99
CA GLY A 37 8.95 0.22 8.32
C GLY A 37 7.53 -0.37 8.45
N ARG A 38 7.43 -1.52 9.13
CA ARG A 38 6.13 -2.19 9.42
C ARG A 38 5.13 -1.26 10.11
N THR A 39 5.58 -0.43 11.05
CA THR A 39 4.73 0.56 11.75
C THR A 39 4.22 1.66 10.81
N THR A 40 5.05 2.11 9.86
CA THR A 40 4.65 3.05 8.81
C THR A 40 3.58 2.44 7.90
N LEU A 41 3.77 1.20 7.45
CA LEU A 41 2.78 0.50 6.63
C LEU A 41 1.43 0.39 7.37
N TRP A 42 1.42 -0.01 8.64
CA TRP A 42 0.18 -0.07 9.43
C TRP A 42 -0.54 1.29 9.53
N ARG A 43 0.21 2.37 9.77
CA ARG A 43 -0.35 3.72 9.82
C ARG A 43 -0.98 4.10 8.48
N LYS A 44 -0.35 3.75 7.37
CA LYS A 44 -0.84 4.04 6.02
C LYS A 44 -2.07 3.20 5.64
N LEU A 45 -2.08 1.91 5.98
CA LEU A 45 -3.25 1.05 5.80
C LEU A 45 -4.48 1.62 6.52
N LYS A 46 -4.31 2.06 7.78
CA LYS A 46 -5.38 2.72 8.54
C LYS A 46 -5.77 4.08 7.94
N GLN A 47 -4.80 4.87 7.48
CA GLN A 47 -5.05 6.18 6.86
C GLN A 47 -5.85 6.06 5.55
N TYR A 48 -5.61 5.01 4.77
CA TYR A 48 -6.27 4.79 3.48
C TYR A 48 -7.46 3.84 3.53
N ASP A 49 -7.82 3.37 4.73
CA ASP A 49 -8.90 2.41 4.97
C ASP A 49 -8.76 1.13 4.14
N ILE A 50 -7.54 0.57 4.13
CA ILE A 50 -7.23 -0.68 3.42
C ILE A 50 -7.27 -1.82 4.43
N ASP A 51 -8.28 -2.70 4.34
CA ASP A 51 -8.29 -3.96 5.08
C ASP A 51 -7.47 -5.01 4.33
N ILE A 52 -6.41 -5.46 4.98
CA ILE A 52 -5.51 -6.49 4.45
C ILE A 52 -6.21 -7.85 4.30
N LYS A 53 -7.27 -8.10 5.08
CA LYS A 53 -8.03 -9.36 5.00
C LYS A 53 -8.70 -9.55 3.65
N ASP A 54 -9.00 -8.46 2.93
CA ASP A 54 -9.60 -8.50 1.59
C ASP A 54 -8.64 -9.05 0.52
N TYR A 55 -7.34 -9.14 0.86
CA TYR A 55 -6.28 -9.55 -0.05
C TYR A 55 -5.68 -10.92 0.28
N LYS A 56 -6.23 -11.64 1.28
CA LYS A 56 -5.72 -12.93 1.74
C LYS A 56 -6.00 -14.09 0.78
#